data_AF-A0A9D6MVB4-F1
#
_entry.id   AF-A0A9D6MVB4-F1
#
_cell.length_a   1.000
_cell.length_b   1.000
_cell.length_c   1.000
_cell.angle_alpha   90.00
_cell.angle_beta   90.00
_cell.angle_gamma   90.00
#
_symmetry.space_group_name_H-M   'P 1'
#
loop_
_entity.id
_entity.type
_entity.pdbx_description
1 polymer ?
#
loop_
_entity_poly.entity_id
_entity_poly.type
_entity_poly.pdbx_seq_one_letter_code
_entity_poly.pdbx_strand_id
1 'polypeptide(L)'
;MSRLLVDLLNAILLGLVFIGVPAAASARFLGVHISSSGQTRQLILGGLGLGLAANALSALLLAKKKPTRATLLRWTAVFAALLTLAGLEAAGIIGFAWLRHALRWIKGLF
;
A
#
# COMPACT_ATOMS: atom_id res chain seq x y z
N MET A 1 5.90 5.92 21.87
CA MET A 1 6.46 5.29 20.65
C MET A 1 7.58 6.16 20.10
N SER A 2 8.75 5.58 19.86
CA SER A 2 9.85 6.27 19.18
C SER A 2 9.51 6.44 17.69
N ARG A 3 10.06 7.47 17.04
CA ARG A 3 9.80 7.74 15.60
C ARG A 3 10.16 6.53 14.74
N LEU A 4 11.31 5.92 15.04
CA LEU A 4 11.81 4.72 14.36
C LEU A 4 10.80 3.56 14.36
N LEU A 5 10.05 3.38 15.45
CA LEU A 5 9.06 2.31 15.53
C LEU A 5 7.85 2.58 14.62
N VAL A 6 7.43 3.84 14.49
CA VAL A 6 6.37 4.23 13.55
C VAL A 6 6.83 4.04 12.12
N ASP A 7 8.06 4.46 11.79
CA ASP A 7 8.63 4.28 10.45
C ASP A 7 8.78 2.79 10.09
N LEU A 8 9.27 1.97 11.03
CA LEU A 8 9.46 0.53 10.81
C LEU A 8 8.13 -0.18 10.59
N LEU A 9 7.12 0.08 11.42
CA LEU A 9 5.81 -0.56 11.28
C LEU A 9 5.13 -0.19 9.95
N ASN A 10 5.18 1.09 9.58
CA ASN A 10 4.59 1.53 8.32
C ASN A 10 5.36 1.00 7.10
N ALA A 11 6.69 0.89 7.19
CA ALA A 11 7.51 0.26 6.14
C ALA A 11 7.20 -1.24 5.98
N ILE A 12 7.07 -1.97 7.09
CA ILE A 12 6.68 -3.39 7.07
C ILE A 12 5.28 -3.54 6.46
N LEU A 13 4.33 -2.70 6.86
CA LEU A 13 2.97 -2.72 6.32
C LEU A 13 2.97 -2.47 4.81
N LEU A 14 3.73 -1.49 4.32
CA LEU A 14 3.88 -1.25 2.89
C LEU A 14 4.49 -2.45 2.17
N GLY A 15 5.54 -3.05 2.73
CA GLY A 15 6.14 -4.26 2.18
C GLY A 15 5.12 -5.40 2.09
N LEU A 16 4.32 -5.61 3.13
CA LEU A 16 3.28 -6.62 3.13
C LEU A 16 2.19 -6.34 2.09
N VAL A 17 1.77 -5.08 1.93
CA VAL A 17 0.71 -4.68 0.99
C VAL A 17 1.19 -4.76 -0.48
N PHE A 18 2.40 -4.31 -0.78
CA PHE A 18 2.89 -4.22 -2.16
C PHE A 18 3.69 -5.44 -2.63
N ILE A 19 4.25 -6.22 -1.71
CA ILE A 19 5.02 -7.44 -2.02
C ILE A 19 4.27 -8.66 -1.52
N GLY A 20 3.86 -8.65 -0.26
CA GLY A 20 3.19 -9.79 0.38
C GLY A 20 1.85 -10.16 -0.28
N VAL A 21 0.97 -9.19 -0.54
CA VAL A 21 -0.33 -9.45 -1.16
C VAL A 21 -0.18 -9.98 -2.60
N PRO A 22 0.63 -9.37 -3.49
CA PRO A 22 0.86 -9.94 -4.82
C PRO A 22 1.62 -11.28 -4.79
N ALA A 23 2.56 -11.48 -3.86
CA ALA A 23 3.26 -12.75 -3.69
C ALA A 23 2.31 -13.85 -3.23
N ALA A 24 1.41 -13.59 -2.29
CA ALA A 24 0.40 -14.54 -1.82
C ALA A 24 -0.73 -14.78 -2.85
N ALA A 25 -0.97 -13.82 -3.75
CA ALA A 25 -1.91 -14.01 -4.86
C ALA A 25 -1.27 -14.81 -6.02
N SER A 26 0.05 -14.72 -6.22
CA SER A 26 0.78 -15.43 -7.29
C SER A 26 1.26 -16.82 -6.86
N ALA A 27 1.75 -16.97 -5.63
CA ALA A 27 1.94 -18.27 -5.01
C ALA A 27 0.57 -18.79 -4.63
N ARG A 28 0.17 -19.95 -5.17
CA ARG A 28 -1.09 -20.65 -4.85
C ARG A 28 -1.14 -21.00 -3.35
N PHE A 29 -1.38 -20.03 -2.48
CA PHE A 29 -1.38 -20.23 -1.04
C PHE A 29 -2.60 -21.10 -0.68
N LEU A 30 -2.32 -22.34 -0.27
CA LEU A 30 -3.26 -23.23 0.39
C LEU A 30 -4.55 -23.53 -0.40
N GLY A 31 -4.47 -23.63 -1.73
CA GLY A 31 -5.61 -24.05 -2.57
C GLY A 31 -6.74 -23.03 -2.71
N VAL A 32 -6.61 -21.85 -2.07
CA VAL A 32 -7.55 -20.74 -2.24
C VAL A 32 -7.12 -19.93 -3.44
N HIS A 33 -7.86 -20.07 -4.53
CA HIS A 33 -7.67 -19.24 -5.72
C HIS A 33 -8.05 -17.79 -5.37
N ILE A 34 -7.06 -16.95 -5.04
CA ILE A 34 -7.21 -15.49 -5.19
C ILE A 34 -7.06 -15.21 -6.71
N SER A 35 -7.94 -15.80 -7.53
CA SER A 35 -7.83 -15.75 -9.00
C SER A 35 -8.38 -14.44 -9.58
N SER A 36 -8.94 -13.58 -8.73
CA SER A 36 -9.54 -12.32 -9.13
C SER A 36 -8.57 -11.16 -8.86
N SER A 37 -8.20 -10.47 -9.93
CA SER A 37 -7.53 -9.16 -9.87
C SER A 37 -8.28 -8.17 -8.96
N GLY A 38 -9.60 -8.33 -8.83
CA GLY A 38 -10.45 -7.57 -7.94
C GLY A 38 -10.21 -7.85 -6.45
N GLN A 39 -10.00 -9.10 -6.04
CA GLN A 39 -9.72 -9.43 -4.63
C GLN A 39 -8.35 -8.94 -4.18
N THR A 40 -7.32 -9.15 -5.02
CA THR A 40 -5.97 -8.62 -4.75
C THR A 40 -6.01 -7.09 -4.60
N ARG A 41 -6.78 -6.42 -5.46
CA ARG A 41 -6.99 -4.98 -5.38
C ARG A 41 -7.69 -4.55 -4.09
N GLN A 42 -8.76 -5.24 -3.69
CA GLN A 42 -9.49 -4.94 -2.45
C GLN A 42 -8.58 -5.09 -1.23
N LEU A 43 -7.70 -6.09 -1.21
CA LEU A 43 -6.71 -6.26 -0.14
C LEU A 43 -5.69 -5.12 -0.11
N ILE A 44 -5.21 -4.67 -1.27
CA ILE A 44 -4.30 -3.51 -1.36
C ILE A 44 -4.99 -2.23 -0.87
N LEU A 45 -6.18 -1.93 -1.39
CA LEU A 45 -6.96 -0.76 -0.98
C LEU A 45 -7.32 -0.80 0.50
N GLY A 46 -7.71 -1.98 1.01
CA GLY A 46 -8.01 -2.21 2.42
C GLY A 46 -6.77 -2.02 3.31
N GLY A 47 -5.63 -2.57 2.92
CA GLY A 47 -4.35 -2.40 3.63
C GLY A 47 -3.91 -0.94 3.69
N LEU A 48 -4.01 -0.22 2.56
CA LEU A 48 -3.72 1.22 2.51
C LEU A 48 -4.71 2.04 3.35
N GLY A 49 -6.01 1.71 3.29
CA GLY A 49 -7.06 2.37 4.06
C GLY A 49 -6.88 2.18 5.57
N LEU A 50 -6.55 0.96 6.01
CA LEU A 50 -6.24 0.68 7.41
C LEU A 50 -4.99 1.43 7.87
N GLY A 51 -3.93 1.46 7.06
CA GLY A 51 -2.72 2.24 7.32
C GLY A 51 -3.03 3.73 7.48
N LEU A 52 -3.84 4.29 6.59
CA LEU A 52 -4.31 5.69 6.67
C LEU A 52 -5.08 5.96 7.97
N ALA A 53 -6.09 5.13 8.27
CA ALA A 53 -6.93 5.30 9.44
C ALA A 53 -6.14 5.16 10.74
N ALA A 54 -5.27 4.15 10.84
CA ALA A 54 -4.43 3.92 12.01
C ALA A 54 -3.47 5.09 12.29
N ASN A 55 -2.80 5.61 11.25
CA ASN A 55 -1.90 6.75 11.41
C ASN A 55 -2.67 8.04 11.76
N ALA A 56 -3.82 8.29 11.12
CA ALA A 56 -4.65 9.46 11.39
C ALA A 56 -5.22 9.45 12.82
N LEU A 57 -5.82 8.33 13.25
CA LEU A 57 -6.33 8.17 14.61
C LEU A 57 -5.22 8.28 15.64
N SER A 58 -4.05 7.67 15.39
CA SER A 58 -2.90 7.77 16.29
C SER A 58 -2.38 9.21 16.39
N ALA A 59 -2.38 9.97 15.30
CA ALA A 59 -1.96 11.37 15.28
C ALA A 59 -2.93 12.29 16.04
N LEU A 60 -4.23 11.97 16.02
CA LEU A 60 -5.29 12.74 16.68
C LEU A 60 -5.44 12.40 18.16
N LEU A 61 -5.39 11.11 18.52
CA LEU A 61 -5.78 10.62 19.84
C LEU A 61 -4.59 10.27 20.74
N LEU A 62 -3.46 9.81 20.18
CA LEU A 62 -2.38 9.17 20.95
C LEU A 62 -1.07 9.98 20.96
N ALA A 63 -0.84 10.81 19.94
CA ALA A 63 0.42 11.51 19.76
C ALA A 63 0.51 12.79 20.60
N LYS A 64 0.86 12.66 21.89
CA LYS A 64 1.12 13.81 22.79
C LYS A 64 2.38 14.60 22.43
N LYS A 65 3.37 13.97 21.78
CA LYS A 65 4.65 14.60 21.39
C LYS A 65 4.57 15.10 19.94
N LYS A 66 4.77 16.41 19.73
CA LYS A 66 4.88 17.08 18.40
C LYS A 66 5.70 16.27 17.37
N PRO A 67 6.91 15.77 17.67
CA PRO A 67 7.70 15.04 16.68
C PRO A 67 7.11 13.70 16.24
N THR A 68 6.45 12.98 17.15
CA THR A 68 5.77 11.71 16.82
C THR A 68 4.52 11.98 16.00
N ARG A 69 3.78 13.06 16.32
CA ARG A 69 2.62 13.51 15.55
C ARG A 69 2.97 13.88 14.11
N ALA A 70 4.07 14.62 13.91
CA ALA A 70 4.55 14.97 12.58
C ALA A 70 4.90 13.71 11.74
N THR A 71 5.52 12.71 12.37
CA THR A 71 5.86 11.43 11.70
C THR A 71 4.59 10.68 11.29
N LEU A 72 3.60 10.58 12.18
CA LEU A 72 2.31 9.95 11.88
C LEU A 72 1.56 10.69 10.76
N LEU A 73 1.52 12.01 10.79
CA LEU A 73 0.89 12.82 9.73
C LEU A 73 1.58 12.65 8.38
N ARG A 74 2.92 12.56 8.36
CA ARG A 74 3.68 12.25 7.14
C ARG A 74 3.26 10.89 6.58
N TRP A 75 3.13 9.87 7.42
CA TRP A 75 2.66 8.56 6.98
C TRP A 75 1.19 8.58 6.56
N THR A 76 0.32 9.31 7.23
CA THR A 76 -1.06 9.55 6.77
C THR A 76 -1.07 10.13 5.36
N ALA A 77 -0.24 11.13 5.07
CA ALA A 77 -0.12 11.71 3.74
C ALA A 77 0.39 10.71 2.69
N VAL A 78 1.37 9.86 3.03
CA VAL A 78 1.87 8.79 2.16
C VAL A 78 0.77 7.78 1.85
N PHE A 79 0.08 7.25 2.87
CA PHE A 79 -1.02 6.31 2.66
C PHE A 79 -2.17 6.95 1.89
N ALA A 80 -2.47 8.23 2.12
CA ALA A 80 -3.49 8.97 1.36
C ALA A 80 -3.13 9.04 -0.11
N ALA A 81 -1.91 9.48 -0.44
CA ALA A 81 -1.43 9.57 -1.81
C ALA A 81 -1.46 8.21 -2.53
N LEU A 82 -1.01 7.15 -1.85
CA LEU A 82 -1.03 5.79 -2.39
C LEU A 82 -2.46 5.28 -2.60
N LEU A 83 -3.37 5.53 -1.66
CA LEU A 83 -4.77 5.16 -1.77
C LEU A 83 -5.45 5.91 -2.92
N THR A 84 -5.16 7.21 -3.09
CA THR A 84 -5.66 8.00 -4.22
C THR A 84 -5.13 7.46 -5.54
N LEU A 85 -3.84 7.18 -5.67
CA LEU A 85 -3.27 6.61 -6.88
C LEU A 85 -3.89 5.25 -7.21
N ALA A 86 -4.02 4.36 -6.22
CA ALA A 86 -4.67 3.06 -6.39
C ALA A 86 -6.15 3.21 -6.78
N GLY A 87 -6.86 4.20 -6.20
CA GLY A 87 -8.25 4.52 -6.54
C GLY A 87 -8.42 5.11 -7.94
N LEU A 88 -7.51 5.98 -8.38
CA LEU A 88 -7.51 6.54 -9.74
C LEU A 88 -7.22 5.47 -10.80
N GLU A 89 -6.30 4.55 -10.51
CA GLU A 89 -6.07 3.36 -11.34
C GLU A 89 -7.32 2.47 -11.34
N ALA A 90 -8.05 2.43 -10.22
CA ALA A 90 -9.31 1.73 -10.10
C ALA A 90 -10.48 2.28 -10.89
N ALA A 91 -10.58 3.59 -10.96
CA ALA A 91 -11.55 4.26 -11.81
C ALA A 91 -11.15 4.25 -13.30
N GLY A 92 -9.96 3.74 -13.65
CA GLY A 92 -9.43 3.79 -15.02
C GLY A 92 -9.00 5.18 -15.47
N ILE A 93 -8.91 6.14 -14.54
CA ILE A 93 -8.52 7.53 -14.81
C ILE A 93 -7.02 7.60 -15.14
N ILE A 94 -6.21 6.82 -14.43
CA ILE A 94 -4.78 6.67 -14.74
C ILE A 94 -4.50 5.23 -15.16
N GLY A 95 -3.88 5.07 -16.33
CA GLY A 95 -3.49 3.77 -16.86
C GLY A 95 -1.98 3.65 -16.95
N PHE A 96 -1.40 2.66 -16.26
CA PHE A 96 0.03 2.33 -16.39
C PHE A 96 0.31 1.43 -17.60
N ALA A 97 -0.48 1.57 -18.69
CA ALA A 97 -0.32 0.77 -19.90
C ALA A 97 1.07 0.96 -20.53
N TRP A 98 1.59 2.19 -20.47
CA TRP A 98 2.94 2.54 -20.92
C TRP A 98 4.02 1.78 -20.13
N LEU A 99 3.88 1.68 -18.79
CA LEU A 99 4.81 0.95 -17.93
C LEU A 99 4.73 -0.56 -18.20
N ARG A 100 3.52 -1.09 -18.40
CA ARG A 100 3.30 -2.49 -18.79
C ARG A 100 3.90 -2.81 -20.16
N HIS A 101 3.91 -1.84 -21.07
CA HIS A 101 4.52 -1.97 -22.38
C HIS A 101 6.05 -1.94 -22.27
N ALA A 102 6.61 -0.98 -21.54
CA ALA A 102 8.04 -0.89 -21.26
C ALA A 102 8.59 -2.15 -20.56
N LEU A 103 7.88 -2.66 -19.56
CA LEU A 103 8.26 -3.90 -18.85
C LEU A 103 8.22 -5.12 -19.75
N ARG A 104 7.23 -5.23 -20.64
CA ARG A 104 7.19 -6.32 -21.64
C ARG A 104 8.31 -6.21 -22.65
N TRP A 105 8.65 -4.98 -23.06
CA TRP A 105 9.77 -4.73 -23.96
C TRP A 105 11.10 -5.19 -23.34
N ILE A 106 11.35 -4.81 -22.09
CA ILE A 106 12.54 -5.25 -21.34
C ILE A 106 12.55 -6.78 -21.13
N LYS A 107 11.39 -7.39 -20.83
CA LYS A 107 11.29 -8.85 -20.70
C LYS A 107 11.49 -9.59 -22.02
N GLY A 108 11.29 -8.95 -23.17
CA GLY A 108 11.60 -9.52 -24.49
C GLY A 108 13.07 -9.36 -24.89
N LEU A 109 13.84 -8.54 -24.16
CA LEU A 109 15.27 -8.30 -24.38
C LEU A 109 16.18 -9.29 -23.62
N PHE A 110 15.64 -10.00 -22.63
CA PHE A 110 16.32 -11.02 -21.82
C PHE A 110 15.61 -12.36 -21.95
#